data_AF-A0A8B3NVT1-F1
#
_entry.id   AF-A0A8B3NVT1-F1
#
_cell.length_a   1.000
_cell.length_b   1.000
_cell.length_c   1.000
_cell.angle_alpha   90.00
_cell.angle_beta   90.00
_cell.angle_gamma   90.00
#
_symmetry.space_group_name_H-M   'P 1'
#
loop_
_entity.id
_entity.type
_entity.pdbx_description
1 polymer ?
#
loop_
_entity_poly.entity_id
_entity_poly.type
_entity_poly.pdbx_seq_one_letter_code
_entity_poly.pdbx_strand_id
1 'polypeptide(L)'
;MRATVARCCPWELLGDFFTMQAWRVLAVGLALFLSCECASAQLFRDQAKRLCAERYPDSYSLQKLCYDNEMDGMRFTADQADQSAEYKKMAAHCMVRYHKGSTYQWSLVKLCFENEIEAYKALNP
;
A
#
# COMPACT_ATOMS: atom_id res chain seq x y z
N MET A 1 -24.34 -22.17 -8.47
CA MET A 1 -23.25 -22.02 -9.45
C MET A 1 -21.99 -21.68 -8.69
N ARG A 2 -21.05 -22.63 -8.54
CA ARG A 2 -19.76 -22.43 -7.86
C ARG A 2 -18.68 -22.41 -8.92
N ALA A 3 -17.93 -21.32 -9.01
CA ALA A 3 -16.76 -21.21 -9.86
C ALA A 3 -15.51 -21.62 -9.07
N THR A 4 -14.83 -22.63 -9.60
CA THR A 4 -13.43 -23.00 -9.38
C THR A 4 -12.48 -22.01 -10.05
N VAL A 5 -11.19 -22.03 -9.65
CA VAL A 5 -9.93 -21.56 -10.29
C VAL A 5 -9.10 -20.79 -9.24
N ALA A 6 -7.80 -20.98 -9.02
CA ALA A 6 -6.83 -22.03 -9.33
C ALA A 6 -5.63 -21.75 -8.40
N ARG A 7 -5.04 -22.79 -7.80
CA ARG A 7 -3.79 -22.72 -7.05
C ARG A 7 -2.63 -22.88 -8.03
N CYS A 8 -1.74 -21.90 -8.11
CA CYS A 8 -0.47 -22.05 -8.81
C CYS A 8 0.66 -22.03 -7.78
N CYS A 9 1.17 -23.22 -7.44
CA CYS A 9 2.57 -23.47 -7.11
C CYS A 9 2.79 -24.99 -7.11
N PRO A 10 3.44 -25.56 -8.15
CA PRO A 10 3.94 -26.91 -8.13
C PRO A 10 5.33 -26.88 -7.47
N TRP A 11 5.40 -27.25 -6.20
CA TRP A 11 6.65 -27.71 -5.61
C TRP A 11 6.45 -29.20 -5.40
N GLU A 12 7.21 -30.02 -6.12
CA GLU A 12 7.68 -31.35 -5.70
C GLU A 12 8.25 -32.09 -6.92
N LEU A 13 9.45 -32.65 -6.68
CA LEU A 13 10.15 -33.72 -7.39
C LEU A 13 11.26 -33.36 -8.38
N LEU A 14 12.35 -34.13 -8.21
CA LEU A 14 13.65 -34.18 -8.90
C LEU A 14 14.68 -33.21 -8.30
N GLY A 15 15.75 -33.64 -7.64
CA GLY A 15 16.35 -34.97 -7.55
C GLY A 15 17.86 -34.77 -7.35
N ASP A 16 18.43 -35.48 -6.39
CA ASP A 16 19.83 -35.40 -5.97
C ASP A 16 20.80 -35.76 -7.10
N PHE A 17 21.52 -34.78 -7.65
CA PHE A 17 22.76 -34.98 -8.39
C PHE A 17 23.53 -33.65 -8.45
N PHE A 18 24.47 -33.46 -7.53
CA PHE A 18 25.83 -32.93 -7.77
C PHE A 18 26.45 -32.44 -6.46
N THR A 19 27.18 -33.35 -5.84
CA THR A 19 28.25 -33.08 -4.88
C THR A 19 29.38 -32.28 -5.54
N MET A 20 29.96 -31.34 -4.78
CA MET A 20 31.24 -30.65 -5.02
C MET A 20 31.31 -29.53 -6.07
N GLN A 21 30.64 -28.40 -5.82
CA GLN A 21 31.16 -27.05 -6.19
C GLN A 21 30.44 -25.86 -5.52
N ALA A 22 29.72 -26.10 -4.41
CA ALA A 22 28.67 -25.19 -3.92
C ALA A 22 29.14 -23.93 -3.15
N TRP A 23 30.43 -23.73 -2.89
CA TRP A 23 30.85 -22.71 -1.91
C TRP A 23 31.21 -21.34 -2.52
N ARG A 24 31.40 -21.23 -3.83
CA ARG A 24 31.72 -19.94 -4.48
C ARG A 24 30.51 -19.18 -5.02
N VAL A 25 29.36 -19.84 -5.19
CA VAL A 25 28.13 -19.20 -5.71
C VAL A 25 27.30 -18.55 -4.60
N LEU A 26 27.48 -18.99 -3.35
CA LEU A 26 26.73 -18.47 -2.19
C LEU A 26 27.05 -17.01 -1.83
N ALA A 27 28.21 -16.47 -2.21
CA ALA A 27 28.58 -15.09 -1.87
C ALA A 27 27.99 -14.04 -2.83
N VAL A 28 27.64 -14.41 -4.06
CA VAL A 28 27.12 -13.46 -5.07
C VAL A 28 25.58 -13.44 -5.08
N GLY A 29 24.92 -14.53 -4.65
CA GLY A 29 23.46 -14.62 -4.58
C GLY A 29 22.79 -13.79 -3.48
N LEU A 30 23.51 -13.46 -2.40
CA LEU A 30 22.94 -12.75 -1.23
C LEU A 30 22.81 -11.23 -1.42
N ALA A 31 23.48 -10.65 -2.43
CA ALA A 31 23.50 -9.21 -2.66
C ALA A 31 22.31 -8.68 -3.48
N LEU A 32 21.53 -9.55 -4.13
CA LEU A 32 20.44 -9.14 -5.05
C LEU A 32 19.03 -9.18 -4.44
N PHE A 33 18.88 -9.61 -3.19
CA PHE A 33 17.56 -9.71 -2.52
C PHE A 33 17.21 -8.53 -1.59
N LEU A 34 18.10 -7.54 -1.41
CA LEU A 34 17.95 -6.48 -0.40
C LEU A 34 17.53 -5.10 -0.94
N SER A 35 17.17 -4.94 -2.22
CA SER A 35 17.09 -3.61 -2.86
C SER A 35 15.73 -3.16 -3.39
N CYS A 36 14.58 -3.61 -2.87
CA CYS A 36 13.29 -3.26 -3.51
C CYS A 36 12.12 -2.93 -2.56
N GLU A 37 12.31 -2.07 -1.55
CA GLU A 37 11.16 -1.66 -0.70
C GLU A 37 10.98 -0.13 -0.53
N CYS A 38 11.92 0.71 -0.99
CA CYS A 38 11.84 2.16 -0.78
C CYS A 38 11.12 2.97 -1.89
N ALA A 39 10.83 2.34 -3.04
CA ALA A 39 10.33 3.08 -4.22
C ALA A 39 8.86 3.56 -4.08
N SER A 40 8.04 2.85 -3.31
CA SER A 40 6.60 3.17 -3.17
C SER A 40 6.35 4.44 -2.36
N ALA A 41 7.07 4.63 -1.26
CA ALA A 41 6.91 5.80 -0.40
C ALA A 41 7.34 7.11 -1.08
N GLN A 42 8.32 7.04 -1.99
CA GLN A 42 8.74 8.21 -2.78
C GLN A 42 7.65 8.62 -3.77
N LEU A 43 7.04 7.65 -4.46
CA LEU A 43 5.98 7.89 -5.43
C LEU A 43 4.78 8.63 -4.81
N PHE A 44 4.31 8.21 -3.62
CA PHE A 44 3.20 8.89 -2.94
C PHE A 44 3.52 10.32 -2.53
N ARG A 45 4.75 10.57 -2.05
CA ARG A 45 5.17 11.95 -1.70
C ARG A 45 5.15 12.87 -2.89
N ASP A 46 5.63 12.40 -4.04
CA ASP A 46 5.67 13.23 -5.24
C ASP A 46 4.28 13.44 -5.85
N GLN A 47 3.40 12.44 -5.75
CA GLN A 47 1.98 12.59 -6.10
C GLN A 47 1.27 13.63 -5.21
N ALA A 48 1.46 13.57 -3.89
CA ALA A 48 0.87 14.53 -2.95
C ALA A 48 1.38 15.96 -3.23
N LYS A 49 2.69 16.13 -3.44
CA LYS A 49 3.27 17.43 -3.81
C LYS A 49 2.65 18.00 -5.08
N ARG A 50 2.54 17.17 -6.13
CA ARG A 50 1.93 17.58 -7.41
C ARG A 50 0.47 17.99 -7.24
N LEU A 51 -0.33 17.15 -6.58
CA LEU A 51 -1.74 17.42 -6.31
C LEU A 51 -1.93 18.76 -5.58
N CYS A 52 -1.10 19.02 -4.57
CA CYS A 52 -1.20 20.24 -3.78
C CYS A 52 -0.70 21.48 -4.53
N ALA A 53 0.36 21.36 -5.34
CA ALA A 53 0.82 22.43 -6.21
C ALA A 53 -0.22 22.79 -7.28
N GLU A 54 -0.90 21.80 -7.86
CA GLU A 54 -2.00 22.00 -8.81
C GLU A 54 -3.23 22.67 -8.15
N ARG A 55 -3.55 22.31 -6.90
CA ARG A 55 -4.70 22.85 -6.16
C ARG A 55 -4.48 24.26 -5.63
N TYR A 56 -3.25 24.60 -5.22
CA TYR A 56 -2.90 25.86 -4.58
C TYR A 56 -1.64 26.49 -5.19
N PRO A 57 -1.66 26.89 -6.48
CA PRO A 57 -0.45 27.29 -7.20
C PRO A 57 0.29 28.46 -6.55
N ASP A 58 -0.43 29.44 -6.01
CA ASP A 58 0.14 30.69 -5.50
C ASP A 58 0.30 30.74 -3.97
N SER A 59 0.01 29.64 -3.26
CA SER A 59 0.02 29.61 -1.79
C SER A 59 0.79 28.42 -1.23
N TYR A 60 2.08 28.62 -0.97
CA TYR A 60 2.95 27.59 -0.39
C TYR A 60 2.50 27.12 1.00
N SER A 61 1.86 27.98 1.80
CA SER A 61 1.30 27.59 3.09
C SER A 61 0.15 26.59 2.93
N LEU A 62 -0.75 26.81 1.97
CA LEU A 62 -1.82 25.89 1.65
C LEU A 62 -1.30 24.62 0.95
N GLN A 63 -0.25 24.72 0.12
CA GLN A 63 0.40 23.55 -0.45
C GLN A 63 0.99 22.65 0.64
N LYS A 64 1.68 23.23 1.63
CA LYS A 64 2.22 22.48 2.77
C LYS A 64 1.12 21.81 3.59
N LEU A 65 0.06 22.56 3.93
CA LEU A 65 -1.08 22.01 4.68
C LEU A 65 -1.76 20.85 3.92
N CYS A 66 -1.97 21.03 2.62
CA CYS A 66 -2.50 19.98 1.75
C CYS A 66 -1.60 18.74 1.75
N TYR A 67 -0.29 18.91 1.58
CA TYR A 67 0.67 17.80 1.59
C TYR A 67 0.66 17.06 2.93
N ASP A 68 0.68 17.80 4.04
CA ASP A 68 0.64 17.21 5.38
C ASP A 68 -0.64 16.38 5.58
N ASN A 69 -1.79 16.87 5.10
CA ASN A 69 -3.07 16.14 5.16
C ASN A 69 -3.08 14.87 4.30
N GLU A 70 -2.49 14.91 3.10
CA GLU A 70 -2.38 13.72 2.25
C GLU A 70 -1.47 12.65 2.88
N MET A 71 -0.33 13.08 3.46
CA MET A 71 0.58 12.16 4.13
C MET A 71 -0.01 11.58 5.42
N ASP A 72 -0.74 12.37 6.19
CA ASP A 72 -1.46 11.93 7.38
C ASP A 72 -2.56 10.93 7.01
N GLY A 73 -3.35 11.22 5.98
CA GLY A 73 -4.40 10.30 5.52
C GLY A 73 -3.87 8.96 5.04
N MET A 74 -2.73 8.95 4.34
CA MET A 74 -2.08 7.72 3.90
C MET A 74 -1.59 6.88 5.08
N ARG A 75 -0.90 7.51 6.06
CA ARG A 75 -0.38 6.83 7.25
C ARG A 75 -1.51 6.27 8.09
N PHE A 76 -2.52 7.10 8.39
CA PHE A 76 -3.71 6.66 9.12
C PHE A 76 -4.36 5.45 8.45
N THR A 77 -4.57 5.51 7.13
CA THR A 77 -5.20 4.41 6.41
C THR A 77 -4.37 3.14 6.46
N ALA A 78 -3.04 3.23 6.31
CA ALA A 78 -2.15 2.08 6.41
C ALA A 78 -2.15 1.47 7.81
N ASP A 79 -1.99 2.31 8.85
CA ASP A 79 -1.92 1.88 10.25
C ASP A 79 -3.24 1.25 10.74
N GLN A 80 -4.38 1.82 10.35
CA GLN A 80 -5.69 1.28 10.72
C GLN A 80 -6.04 0.02 9.92
N ALA A 81 -5.70 -0.04 8.62
CA ALA A 81 -6.00 -1.20 7.79
C ALA A 81 -5.27 -2.48 8.25
N ASP A 82 -4.15 -2.36 8.95
CA ASP A 82 -3.38 -3.51 9.46
C ASP A 82 -3.98 -4.12 10.74
N GLN A 83 -4.86 -3.39 11.44
CA GLN A 83 -5.43 -3.84 12.72
C GLN A 83 -6.43 -5.01 12.56
N SER A 84 -7.16 -5.09 11.44
CA SER A 84 -8.13 -6.17 11.21
C SER A 84 -8.41 -6.41 9.72
N ALA A 85 -8.90 -7.61 9.41
CA ALA A 85 -9.32 -7.96 8.05
C ALA A 85 -10.54 -7.13 7.59
N GLU A 86 -11.41 -6.75 8.52
CA GLU A 86 -12.57 -5.88 8.32
C GLU A 86 -12.13 -4.47 7.95
N TYR A 87 -11.18 -3.90 8.69
CA TYR A 87 -10.64 -2.56 8.45
C TYR A 87 -9.90 -2.50 7.11
N LYS A 88 -9.18 -3.57 6.75
CA LYS A 88 -8.55 -3.69 5.43
C LYS A 88 -9.56 -3.63 4.28
N LYS A 89 -10.75 -4.24 4.43
CA LYS A 89 -11.82 -4.17 3.42
C LYS A 89 -12.42 -2.77 3.33
N MET A 90 -12.65 -2.10 4.46
CA MET A 90 -13.14 -0.72 4.50
C MET A 90 -12.14 0.26 3.87
N ALA A 91 -10.85 0.13 4.19
CA ALA A 91 -9.79 0.91 3.56
C ALA A 91 -9.79 0.73 2.04
N ALA A 92 -9.89 -0.52 1.56
CA ALA A 92 -9.97 -0.81 0.12
C ALA A 92 -11.22 -0.17 -0.53
N HIS A 93 -12.37 -0.22 0.14
CA HIS A 93 -13.59 0.44 -0.31
C HIS A 93 -13.39 1.96 -0.47
N CYS A 94 -12.85 2.62 0.55
CA CYS A 94 -12.59 4.05 0.54
C CYS A 94 -11.52 4.46 -0.50
N MET A 95 -10.45 3.67 -0.65
CA MET A 95 -9.43 3.92 -1.66
C MET A 95 -10.00 3.89 -3.08
N VAL A 96 -10.84 2.91 -3.40
CA VAL A 96 -11.50 2.83 -4.73
C VAL A 96 -12.40 4.04 -4.98
N ARG A 97 -13.16 4.47 -3.96
CA ARG A 97 -14.07 5.61 -4.06
C ARG A 97 -13.36 6.94 -4.38
N TYR A 98 -12.18 7.14 -3.82
CA TYR A 98 -11.41 8.39 -3.96
C TYR A 98 -10.15 8.25 -4.81
N HIS A 99 -10.09 7.20 -5.64
CA HIS A 99 -9.09 7.06 -6.68
C HIS A 99 -9.42 7.99 -7.85
N LYS A 100 -8.52 8.93 -8.16
CA LYS A 100 -8.66 9.86 -9.28
C LYS A 100 -7.49 9.69 -10.25
N GLY A 101 -7.78 9.10 -11.41
CA GLY A 101 -6.78 8.84 -12.44
C GLY A 101 -5.77 7.77 -11.98
N SER A 102 -4.55 8.19 -11.66
CA SER A 102 -3.47 7.34 -11.15
C SER A 102 -3.07 7.66 -9.69
N THR A 103 -3.89 8.47 -9.01
CA THR A 103 -3.58 9.01 -7.68
C THR A 103 -4.76 8.83 -6.73
N TYR A 104 -4.48 8.75 -5.43
CA TYR A 104 -5.50 8.74 -4.38
C TYR A 104 -5.55 10.11 -3.72
N GLN A 105 -6.75 10.56 -3.32
CA GLN A 105 -6.91 11.71 -2.44
C GLN A 105 -6.98 11.20 -1.00
N TRP A 106 -5.83 11.01 -0.37
CA TRP A 106 -5.68 10.36 0.92
C TRP A 106 -6.40 11.08 2.04
N SER A 107 -6.52 12.41 1.95
CA SER A 107 -7.35 13.19 2.89
C SER A 107 -8.82 12.75 2.88
N LEU A 108 -9.39 12.47 1.70
CA LEU A 108 -10.76 11.99 1.55
C LEU A 108 -10.89 10.51 1.89
N VAL A 109 -9.87 9.70 1.57
CA VAL A 109 -9.81 8.29 1.96
C VAL A 109 -9.83 8.17 3.48
N LYS A 110 -9.04 8.97 4.20
CA LYS A 110 -9.02 9.01 5.66
C LYS A 110 -10.41 9.31 6.22
N LEU A 111 -11.05 10.38 5.76
CA LEU A 111 -12.38 10.77 6.23
C LEU A 111 -13.43 9.66 6.00
N CYS A 112 -13.40 9.02 4.84
CA CYS A 112 -14.26 7.88 4.56
C CYS A 112 -14.00 6.73 5.53
N PHE A 113 -12.73 6.41 5.76
CA PHE A 113 -12.36 5.26 6.57
C PHE A 113 -12.65 5.47 8.07
N GLU A 114 -12.44 6.69 8.60
CA GLU A 114 -12.84 7.06 9.96
C GLU A 114 -14.35 6.83 10.17
N ASN A 115 -15.18 7.28 9.23
CA ASN A 115 -16.63 7.10 9.28
C ASN A 115 -17.04 5.62 9.24
N GLU A 116 -16.40 4.80 8.39
CA GLU A 116 -16.67 3.36 8.30
C GLU A 116 -16.27 2.61 9.58
N ILE A 117 -15.11 2.97 10.18
CA ILE A 117 -14.66 2.40 11.45
C ILE A 117 -15.64 2.76 12.58
N GLU A 118 -16.08 4.02 12.65
CA GLU A 118 -17.04 4.48 13.65
C GLU A 118 -18.38 3.75 13.53
N ALA A 119 -18.92 3.66 12.30
CA ALA A 119 -20.15 2.91 12.03
C ALA A 119 -20.01 1.43 12.40
N TYR A 120 -18.87 0.82 12.09
CA TYR A 120 -18.60 -0.57 12.46
C TYR A 120 -18.59 -0.79 13.97
N LYS A 121 -17.90 0.08 14.72
CA LYS A 121 -17.86 0.02 16.19
C LYS A 121 -19.25 0.22 16.80
N ALA A 122 -20.06 1.11 16.24
CA ALA A 122 -21.43 1.34 16.70
C ALA A 122 -22.35 0.11 16.48
N LEU A 123 -22.11 -0.66 15.42
CA LEU A 123 -22.87 -1.87 15.11
C LEU A 123 -22.36 -3.13 15.83
N ASN A 124 -21.13 -3.10 16.37
CA ASN A 124 -20.47 -4.24 17.01
C ASN A 124 -19.87 -3.80 18.37
N PRO A 125 -20.71 -3.59 19.40
CA PRO A 125 -20.27 -3.14 20.72
C PRO A 125 -19.48 -4.20 21.50
#